data_AF-A0A914R907-F1
#
_entry.id   AF-A0A914R907-F1
#
_cell.length_a   1.000
_cell.length_b   1.000
_cell.length_c   1.000
_cell.angle_alpha   90.00
_cell.angle_beta   90.00
_cell.angle_gamma   90.00
#
_symmetry.space_group_name_H-M   'P 1'
#
loop_
_entity.id
_entity.type
_entity.pdbx_description
1 polymer ?
#
loop_
_entity_poly.entity_id
_entity_poly.type
_entity_poly.pdbx_seq_one_letter_code
_entity_poly.pdbx_strand_id
1 'polypeptide(L)' 'MRTIQIEDAFNRFGRIRKVWVARRPPGFAFVEFEDSRDAEDSVKALDG' A
#
# COMPACT_ATOMS: atom_id res chain seq x y z
N MET A 1 -14.29 -1.37 -2.18
CA MET A 1 -12.93 -1.57 -1.63
C MET A 1 -12.73 -0.57 -0.50
N ARG A 2 -12.66 -1.03 0.75
CA ARG A 2 -12.39 -0.16 1.92
C ARG A 2 -10.87 -0.08 2.10
N THR A 3 -10.34 1.12 2.33
CA THR A 3 -8.91 1.41 2.55
C THR A 3 -8.28 0.53 3.64
N ILE A 4 -9.10 0.11 4.61
CA ILE A 4 -8.71 -0.76 5.74
C ILE A 4 -8.04 -2.05 5.25
N GLN A 5 -8.51 -2.68 4.16
CA GLN A 5 -7.90 -3.92 3.68
C GLN A 5 -6.52 -3.71 3.07
N ILE A 6 -6.29 -2.53 2.50
CA ILE A 6 -4.98 -2.15 1.98
C ILE A 6 -4.07 -1.83 3.16
N GLU A 7 -4.51 -1.01 4.11
CA GLU A 7 -3.71 -0.71 5.30
C GLU A 7 -3.29 -2.00 6.03
N ASP A 8 -4.21 -2.93 6.27
CA ASP A 8 -3.91 -4.16 6.99
C ASP A 8 -2.97 -5.10 6.21
N ALA A 9 -3.09 -5.14 4.88
CA ALA A 9 -2.18 -5.91 4.03
C ALA A 9 -0.75 -5.36 4.09
N PHE A 10 -0.59 -4.04 4.13
CA PHE A 10 0.70 -3.35 4.02
C PHE A 10 1.33 -2.97 5.37
N ASN A 11 0.56 -2.96 6.47
CA ASN A 11 1.02 -2.61 7.83
C ASN A 11 2.11 -3.56 8.36
N ARG A 12 2.24 -4.77 7.77
CA ARG A 12 3.30 -5.73 8.11
C ARG A 12 4.69 -5.32 7.61
N PHE A 13 4.76 -4.47 6.58
CA PHE A 13 6.03 -4.07 5.95
C PHE A 13 6.61 -2.82 6.59
N GLY A 14 5.74 -1.92 7.07
CA GLY A 14 6.18 -0.65 7.62
C GLY A 14 5.04 0.30 7.90
N ARG A 15 5.38 1.48 8.44
CA ARG A 15 4.39 2.48 8.79
C ARG A 15 3.86 3.17 7.54
N ILE A 16 2.54 3.05 7.33
CA ILE A 16 1.87 3.68 6.20
C ILE A 16 1.61 5.15 6.53
N ARG A 17 2.10 6.04 5.66
CA ARG A 17 1.90 7.48 5.75
C ARG A 17 0.54 7.89 5.18
N LYS A 18 0.17 7.30 4.03
CA LYS A 18 -1.07 7.65 3.33
C LYS A 18 -1.52 6.54 2.39
N VAL A 19 -2.83 6.27 2.37
CA VAL A 19 -3.45 5.41 1.35
C VAL A 19 -4.42 6.24 0.51
N TRP A 20 -4.29 6.13 -0.80
CA TRP A 20 -5.19 6.77 -1.75
C TRP A 20 -5.74 5.72 -2.73
N VAL A 21 -7.06 5.62 -2.83
CA VAL A 21 -7.72 4.67 -3.74
C VAL A 21 -8.32 5.44 -4.90
N ALA A 22 -7.87 5.13 -6.12
CA ALA A 22 -8.43 5.70 -7.33
C ALA A 22 -9.85 5.15 -7.52
N ARG A 23 -10.82 6.05 -7.64
CA ARG A 23 -12.22 5.68 -7.91
C ARG A 23 -12.55 5.66 -9.42
N ARG A 24 -11.69 6.26 -10.25
CA ARG A 24 -11.82 6.35 -11.71
C ARG A 24 -10.43 6.44 -12.36
N PRO A 25 -9.99 5.43 -13.13
CA PRO A 25 -10.59 4.10 -13.29
C PRO A 25 -10.60 3.31 -11.97
N PRO A 26 -11.62 2.48 -11.72
CA PRO A 26 -11.66 1.63 -10.53
C PRO A 26 -10.61 0.52 -10.63
N GLY A 27 -9.98 0.17 -9.50
CA GLY A 27 -9.00 -0.92 -9.42
C GLY A 27 -7.56 -0.50 -9.14
N PHE A 28 -7.29 0.81 -9.05
CA PHE A 28 -5.97 1.33 -8.68
C PHE A 28 -5.98 1.90 -7.26
N ALA A 29 -4.90 1.67 -6.53
CA ALA A 29 -4.63 2.30 -5.26
C ALA A 29 -3.14 2.60 -5.14
N PHE A 30 -2.81 3.67 -4.43
CA PHE A 30 -1.47 4.11 -4.13
C PHE A 30 -1.30 4.06 -2.61
N VAL A 31 -0.21 3.44 -2.18
CA VAL A 31 0.19 3.33 -0.77
C VAL A 31 1.50 4.06 -0.63
N GLU A 32 1.54 5.00 0.30
CA GLU A 32 2.73 5.79 0.61
C GLU A 32 3.23 5.41 1.99
N PHE A 33 4.49 4.99 2.06
CA PHE A 33 5.18 4.63 3.30
C PHE A 33 5.97 5.81 3.87
N GLU A 34 6.28 5.76 5.15
CA GLU A 34 7.22 6.71 5.76
C GLU A 34 8.67 6.47 5.30
N ASP A 35 9.08 5.21 5.16
CA ASP A 35 10.42 4.81 4.69
C ASP A 35 10.34 4.21 3.27
N SER A 36 11.25 4.62 2.40
CA SER A 36 11.36 4.08 1.04
C SER A 36 11.76 2.60 1.01
N ARG A 37 12.45 2.12 2.05
CA ARG A 37 12.85 0.70 2.18
C ARG A 37 11.64 -0.20 2.41
N ASP A 38 10.72 0.21 3.27
CA ASP A 38 9.46 -0.50 3.53
C ASP A 38 8.61 -0.62 2.26
N ALA A 39 8.61 0.44 1.45
CA ALA A 39 7.95 0.44 0.15
C ALA A 39 8.58 -0.59 -0.80
N GLU A 40 9.91 -0.62 -0.90
CA GLU A 40 10.64 -1.54 -1.77
C GLU A 40 10.48 -3.01 -1.34
N ASP A 41 10.52 -3.27 -0.03
CA ASP A 41 10.30 -4.60 0.54
C ASP A 41 8.86 -5.07 0.32
N SER A 42 7.88 -4.16 0.44
CA SER A 42 6.48 -4.50 0.14
C SER A 42 6.28 -4.91 -1.32
N VAL A 43 6.94 -4.24 -2.27
CA VAL A 43 6.88 -4.58 -3.69
C VAL A 43 7.50 -5.95 -3.92
N LYS A 44 8.69 -6.22 -3.38
CA LYS A 44 9.37 -7.52 -3.52
C LYS A 44 8.58 -8.68 -2.90
N ALA A 45 7.84 -8.42 -1.81
CA ALA A 45 7.05 -9.44 -1.14
C ALA A 45 5.71 -9.73 -1.83
N LEU A 46 5.19 -8.78 -2.62
CA LEU A 46 3.93 -8.91 -3.37
C LEU A 46 4.15 -9.33 -4.84
N ASP A 47 5.34 -9.11 -5.38
CA ASP A 47 5.75 -9.55 -6.72
C ASP A 47 6.32 -10.98 -6.65
N GLY A 48 5.43 -11.96 -6.73
CA GLY A 48 5.72 -13.40 -6.69
C GLY A 48 4.89 -14.20 -7.67
#